data_AF-A0A3D5HMS8-F1
#
_entry.id   AF-A0A3D5HMS8-F1
#
_cell.length_a   1.000
_cell.length_b   1.000
_cell.length_c   1.000
_cell.angle_alpha   90.00
_cell.angle_beta   90.00
_cell.angle_gamma   90.00
#
_symmetry.space_group_name_H-M   'P 1'
#
loop_
_entity.id
_entity.type
_entity.pdbx_description
1 polymer ?
#
loop_
_entity_poly.entity_id
_entity_poly.type
_entity_poly.pdbx_seq_one_letter_code
_entity_poly.pdbx_strand_id
1 'polypeptide(L)' 'MTAANVKIYYKSNEDLEVNSGSSVFAKGMIKADKFDLEVSIGSSCIITLSTDFIDVEISSGSMLTLYEEQILQI' A
#
# COMPACT_ATOMS: atom_id res chain seq x y z
N MET A 1 -10.10 11.86 20.44
CA MET A 1 -8.84 11.67 19.70
C MET A 1 -8.91 12.48 18.43
N THR A 2 -7.89 13.27 18.11
CA THR A 2 -7.84 14.04 16.86
C THR A 2 -7.07 13.23 15.84
N ALA A 3 -7.65 12.97 14.67
CA ALA A 3 -6.97 12.29 13.58
C ALA A 3 -6.01 13.25 12.89
N ALA A 4 -4.75 12.86 12.74
CA ALA A 4 -3.78 13.58 11.92
C ALA A 4 -3.94 13.16 10.46
N ASN A 5 -3.89 14.13 9.54
CA ASN A 5 -3.96 13.87 8.10
C ASN A 5 -2.65 14.31 7.46
N VAL A 6 -1.96 13.38 6.80
CA VAL A 6 -0.67 13.61 6.15
C VAL A 6 -0.80 13.30 4.65
N LYS A 7 -0.16 14.12 3.81
CA LYS A 7 0.01 13.85 2.38
C LYS A 7 1.49 13.72 2.08
N ILE A 8 1.87 12.60 1.48
CA ILE A 8 3.25 12.28 1.10
C ILE A 8 3.34 12.30 -0.41
N TYR A 9 4.40 12.91 -0.92
CA TYR A 9 4.77 12.91 -2.34
C TYR A 9 6.14 12.27 -2.47
N TYR A 10 6.28 11.30 -3.37
CA TYR A 10 7.50 10.53 -3.57
C TYR A 10 7.77 10.37 -5.07
N LYS A 11 9.02 10.04 -5.43
CA LYS A 11 9.40 9.67 -6.80
C LYS A 11 9.37 8.16 -7.01
N SER A 12 9.85 7.42 -6.02
CA SER A 12 9.80 5.96 -5.94
C SER A 12 9.40 5.57 -4.52
N ASN A 13 8.71 4.43 -4.40
CA ASN A 13 8.49 3.78 -3.13
C ASN A 13 8.53 2.26 -3.35
N GLU A 14 9.26 1.56 -2.50
CA GLU A 14 9.48 0.11 -2.55
C GLU A 14 9.03 -0.58 -1.25
N ASP A 15 8.72 0.19 -0.20
CA ASP A 15 8.39 -0.30 1.14
C ASP A 15 7.25 0.55 1.74
N LEU A 16 6.23 -0.10 2.27
CA LEU A 16 5.15 0.57 2.97
C LEU A 16 4.70 -0.24 4.19
N GLU A 17 4.96 0.30 5.38
CA GLU A 17 4.39 -0.19 6.64
C GLU A 17 3.17 0.65 7.06
N VAL A 18 2.04 -0.02 7.33
CA VAL A 18 0.80 0.59 7.81
C VAL A 18 0.37 -0.08 9.11
N ASN A 19 0.58 0.59 10.24
CA ASN A 19 0.33 0.03 11.57
C ASN A 19 -0.60 0.89 12.46
N SER A 20 -0.93 0.36 13.63
CA SER A 20 -1.56 1.08 14.76
C SER A 20 -2.88 1.81 14.43
N GLY A 21 -3.74 1.17 13.65
CA GLY A 21 -5.04 1.72 13.24
C GLY A 21 -4.93 2.82 12.19
N SER A 22 -3.81 2.89 11.48
CA SER A 22 -3.60 3.86 10.40
C SER A 22 -4.40 3.49 9.16
N SER A 23 -4.69 4.48 8.33
CA SER A 23 -5.35 4.29 7.04
C SER A 23 -4.54 4.95 5.94
N VAL A 24 -4.13 4.17 4.95
CA VAL A 24 -3.36 4.63 3.79
C VAL A 24 -4.14 4.40 2.50
N PHE A 25 -4.16 5.43 1.66
CA PHE A 25 -4.72 5.38 0.32
C PHE A 25 -3.79 6.08 -0.68
N ALA A 26 -3.52 5.41 -1.79
CA ALA A 26 -2.77 5.99 -2.91
C ALA A 26 -3.73 6.44 -4.02
N LYS A 27 -3.64 7.71 -4.43
CA LYS A 27 -4.46 8.27 -5.53
C LYS A 27 -4.08 7.74 -6.91
N GLY A 28 -2.89 7.15 -7.05
CA GLY A 28 -2.37 6.65 -8.31
C GLY A 28 -1.62 5.35 -8.10
N MET A 29 -1.09 4.83 -9.19
CA MET A 29 -0.29 3.61 -9.18
C MET A 29 1.08 3.84 -8.57
N ILE A 30 1.45 2.97 -7.63
CA ILE A 30 2.82 2.81 -7.18
C ILE A 30 3.53 1.88 -8.16
N LYS A 31 4.71 2.28 -8.64
CA LYS A 31 5.56 1.47 -9.54
C LYS A 31 6.86 1.14 -8.83
N ALA A 32 7.19 -0.14 -8.78
CA ALA A 32 8.44 -0.66 -8.22
C ALA A 32 8.77 -1.99 -8.89
N ASP A 33 10.03 -2.39 -8.94
CA ASP A 33 10.38 -3.72 -9.47
C ASP A 33 10.06 -4.82 -8.43
N LYS A 34 10.35 -4.52 -7.15
CA LYS A 34 9.94 -5.30 -5.99
C LYS A 34 9.28 -4.36 -4.99
N PHE A 35 8.20 -4.80 -4.35
CA PHE A 35 7.51 -4.03 -3.34
C PHE A 35 7.28 -4.86 -2.07
N ASP A 36 7.58 -4.29 -0.91
CA ASP A 36 7.33 -4.86 0.42
C ASP A 36 6.20 -4.09 1.10
N LEU A 37 5.24 -4.81 1.67
CA LEU A 37 4.02 -4.24 2.25
C LEU A 37 3.63 -4.94 3.54
N GLU A 38 3.70 -4.22 4.65
CA GLU A 38 3.18 -4.67 5.94
C GLU A 38 1.94 -3.87 6.35
N VAL A 39 0.85 -4.58 6.70
CA VAL A 39 -0.38 -3.96 7.22
C VAL A 39 -0.80 -4.65 8.52
N SER A 40 -0.69 -3.94 9.64
CA SER A 40 -0.84 -4.52 10.98
C SER A 40 -1.72 -3.70 11.93
N ILE A 41 -2.21 -4.35 12.99
CA ILE A 41 -2.90 -3.72 14.13
C ILE A 41 -4.10 -2.85 13.70
N GLY A 42 -5.15 -3.49 13.15
CA GLY A 42 -6.41 -2.80 12.83
C GLY A 42 -6.29 -1.74 11.74
N SER A 43 -5.25 -1.81 10.90
CA SER A 43 -4.98 -0.81 9.88
C SER A 43 -5.66 -1.13 8.56
N SER A 44 -5.79 -0.12 7.70
CA SER A 44 -6.34 -0.27 6.36
C SER A 44 -5.40 0.31 5.31
N CYS A 45 -5.14 -0.47 4.26
CA CYS A 45 -4.35 -0.04 3.11
C CYS A 45 -5.12 -0.29 1.82
N ILE A 46 -5.26 0.73 0.97
CA ILE A 46 -5.90 0.65 -0.33
C ILE A 46 -4.98 1.28 -1.37
N ILE A 47 -4.34 0.46 -2.21
CA ILE A 47 -3.35 0.91 -3.19
C ILE A 47 -3.52 0.20 -4.54
N THR A 48 -3.06 0.87 -5.60
CA THR A 48 -2.83 0.27 -6.90
C THR A 48 -1.34 0.11 -7.11
N LEU A 49 -0.89 -1.10 -7.47
CA LEU A 49 0.52 -1.44 -7.59
C LEU A 49 0.80 -2.04 -8.97
N SER A 50 1.93 -1.67 -9.56
CA SER A 50 2.54 -2.36 -10.70
C SER A 50 3.95 -2.74 -10.28
N THR A 51 4.17 -4.05 -10.13
CA THR A 51 5.44 -4.62 -9.69
C THR A 51 5.66 -5.99 -10.28
N ASP A 52 6.92 -6.38 -10.44
CA ASP A 52 7.27 -7.74 -10.88
C ASP A 52 7.18 -8.71 -9.69
N PHE A 53 7.52 -8.23 -8.48
CA PHE A 53 7.48 -9.01 -7.26
C PHE A 53 6.83 -8.24 -6.11
N ILE A 54 6.01 -8.91 -5.32
CA ILE A 54 5.40 -8.35 -4.11
C ILE A 54 5.59 -9.31 -2.94
N ASP A 55 6.03 -8.76 -1.80
CA ASP A 55 5.99 -9.41 -0.50
C ASP A 55 4.93 -8.72 0.36
N VAL A 56 4.06 -9.49 1.02
CA VAL A 56 2.90 -8.93 1.74
C VAL A 56 2.72 -9.63 3.07
N GLU A 57 2.78 -8.86 4.15
CA GLU A 57 2.45 -9.30 5.50
C GLU A 57 1.21 -8.56 6.03
N ILE A 58 0.16 -9.30 6.37
CA ILE A 58 -1.07 -8.74 6.96
C ILE A 58 -1.36 -9.41 8.29
N SER A 59 -1.55 -8.63 9.36
CA SER A 59 -1.77 -9.16 10.71
C SER A 59 -2.88 -8.44 11.47
N SER A 60 -3.40 -9.11 12.51
CA SER A 60 -4.30 -8.60 13.57
C SER A 60 -5.35 -7.57 13.12
N GLY A 61 -6.45 -8.04 12.51
CA GLY A 61 -7.64 -7.22 12.25
C GLY A 61 -7.45 -6.16 11.16
N SER A 62 -6.38 -6.26 10.37
CA SER A 62 -6.09 -5.33 9.30
C SER A 62 -6.74 -5.73 7.97
N MET A 63 -6.88 -4.76 7.08
CA MET A 63 -7.45 -4.95 5.76
C MET A 63 -6.55 -4.35 4.67
N LEU A 64 -6.22 -5.16 3.67
CA LEU A 64 -5.57 -4.72 2.44
C LEU A 64 -6.54 -4.85 1.27
N THR A 65 -6.63 -3.82 0.44
CA THR A 65 -7.18 -3.89 -0.91
C THR A 65 -6.10 -3.51 -1.90
N LEU A 66 -5.67 -4.48 -2.70
CA LEU A 66 -4.64 -4.32 -3.70
C LEU A 66 -5.28 -4.41 -5.10
N TYR A 67 -5.09 -3.36 -5.90
CA TYR A 67 -5.43 -3.38 -7.31
C TYR A 67 -4.16 -3.54 -8.15
N GLU A 68 -4.21 -4.42 -9.13
CA GLU A 68 -3.18 -4.57 -10.15
C GLU A 68 -3.73 -4.07 -11.48
N GLU A 69 -2.97 -3.24 -12.19
CA GLU A 69 -3.32 -2.87 -13.57
C GLU A 69 -2.55 -3.77 -14.53
N GLN A 70 -3.24 -4.74 -15.14
CA GLN A 70 -2.66 -5.53 -16.22
C GLN A 70 -2.57 -4.67 -17.48
N ILE A 71 -1.34 -4.40 -17.94
CA ILE A 71 -1.13 -3.81 -19.26
C ILE A 71 -1.48 -4.89 -20.29
N LEU A 72 -2.66 -4.78 -20.90
CA LEU A 72 -3.06 -5.63 -22.03
C LEU A 72 -2.08 -5.37 -23.18
N GLN A 73 -1.13 -6.29 -23.40
CA GLN A 73 -0.32 -6.29 -24.61
C GLN A 73 -1.12 -6.99 -25.72
N ILE A 74 -1.61 -6.21 -26.67
CA ILE A 74 -2.23 -6.65 -27.93
C ILE A 74 -1.17 -6.87 -29.01
#